data_AF-A0A951GZV3-F1
#
_entry.id   AF-A0A951GZV3-F1
#
_cell.length_a   1.000
_cell.length_b   1.000
_cell.length_c   1.000
_cell.angle_alpha   90.00
_cell.angle_beta   90.00
_cell.angle_gamma   90.00
#
_symmetry.space_group_name_H-M   'P 1'
#
loop_
_entity.id
_entity.type
_entity.pdbx_description
1 polymer ?
#
loop_
_entity_poly.entity_id
_entity_poly.type
_entity_poly.pdbx_seq_one_letter_code
_entity_poly.pdbx_strand_id
1 'polypeptide(L)' 'PKLCATYDYCAEHGIDAYGGGQFELGPGRGQAQYLASLFHPQTPNDLAPAGFNRDDPADGLPASPLPPAPDATGFRWLG' A
#
# COMPACT_ATOMS: atom_id res chain seq x y z
N PRO A 1 -8.29 10.24 12.50
CA PRO A 1 -9.52 9.64 11.91
C PRO A 1 -9.90 10.13 10.50
N LYS A 2 -9.37 11.26 9.99
CA LYS A 2 -9.76 11.80 8.67
C LYS A 2 -9.51 10.82 7.51
N LEU A 3 -8.42 10.05 7.56
CA LEU A 3 -8.08 9.09 6.51
C LEU A 3 -9.12 7.96 6.38
N CYS A 4 -9.49 7.30 7.48
CA CYS A 4 -10.49 6.24 7.43
C CYS A 4 -11.85 6.78 6.97
N ALA A 5 -12.24 7.97 7.42
CA ALA A 5 -13.47 8.61 6.97
C ALA A 5 -13.46 8.89 5.44
N THR A 6 -12.30 9.17 4.85
CA THR A 6 -12.16 9.28 3.39
C THR A 6 -12.34 7.92 2.70
N TYR A 7 -11.77 6.84 3.24
CA TYR A 7 -12.02 5.50 2.69
C TYR A 7 -13.48 5.10 2.78
N ASP A 8 -14.14 5.37 3.91
CA ASP A 8 -15.56 5.11 4.11
C ASP A 8 -16.40 5.87 3.07
N TYR A 9 -16.10 7.17 2.86
CA TYR A 9 -16.78 7.98 1.85
C TYR A 9 -16.60 7.40 0.44
N CYS A 10 -15.38 7.01 0.07
CA CYS A 10 -15.11 6.40 -1.22
C CYS A 10 -15.87 5.09 -1.41
N ALA A 11 -15.89 4.22 -0.39
CA ALA A 11 -16.61 2.96 -0.44
C ALA A 11 -18.12 3.15 -0.57
N GLU A 12 -18.70 4.11 0.17
CA GLU A 12 -20.13 4.44 0.11
C GLU A 12 -20.56 4.96 -1.27
N HIS A 13 -19.67 5.67 -1.97
CA HIS A 13 -19.97 6.33 -3.24
C HIS A 13 -19.44 5.57 -4.47
N GLY A 14 -18.83 4.39 -4.30
CA GLY A 14 -18.24 3.63 -5.40
C GLY A 14 -17.08 4.35 -6.08
N ILE A 15 -16.28 5.10 -5.32
CA ILE A 15 -15.09 5.81 -5.80
C ILE A 15 -13.87 4.94 -5.52
N ASP A 16 -13.09 4.63 -6.56
CA ASP A 16 -11.82 3.93 -6.40
C ASP A 16 -10.79 4.83 -5.69
N ALA A 17 -10.13 4.28 -4.67
CA ALA A 17 -9.06 4.96 -3.97
C ALA A 17 -7.69 4.71 -4.63
N TYR A 18 -6.83 5.71 -4.58
CA TYR A 18 -5.46 5.66 -5.06
C TYR A 18 -4.49 6.00 -3.92
N GLY A 19 -3.50 5.15 -3.69
CA GLY A 19 -2.43 5.40 -2.71
C GLY A 19 -1.26 6.16 -3.33
N GLY A 20 -1.19 7.47 -3.13
CA GLY A 20 -0.01 8.25 -3.54
C GLY A 20 1.20 8.00 -2.63
N GLY A 21 2.38 8.33 -3.15
CA GLY A 21 3.65 8.31 -2.42
C GLY A 21 4.18 9.73 -2.24
N GLN A 22 4.72 10.03 -1.06
CA GLN A 22 5.37 11.29 -0.71
C GLN A 22 6.83 11.07 -0.28
N PHE A 23 7.49 10.09 -0.91
CA PHE A 23 8.86 9.67 -0.61
C PHE A 23 9.04 9.01 0.76
N GLU A 24 7.98 8.42 1.33
CA GLU A 24 8.07 7.70 2.59
C GLU A 24 9.09 6.56 2.49
N LEU A 25 9.91 6.44 3.53
CA LEU A 25 10.88 5.35 3.72
C LEU A 25 10.50 4.55 4.97
N GLY A 26 11.09 3.36 5.11
CA GLY A 26 10.98 2.54 6.32
C GLY A 26 9.53 2.35 6.79
N PRO A 27 9.20 2.68 8.06
CA PRO A 27 7.86 2.47 8.61
C PRO A 27 6.73 3.14 7.83
N GLY A 28 6.91 4.38 7.36
CA GLY A 28 5.85 5.11 6.65
C GLY A 28 5.45 4.42 5.35
N ARG A 29 6.43 3.87 4.62
CA ARG A 29 6.17 3.08 3.41
C ARG A 29 5.41 1.79 3.72
N GLY A 30 5.84 1.06 4.75
CA GLY A 30 5.16 -0.16 5.17
C GLY A 30 3.72 0.10 5.65
N GLN A 31 3.46 1.25 6.27
CA GLN A 31 2.10 1.67 6.66
C GLN A 31 1.23 1.96 5.45
N ALA A 32 1.75 2.71 4.49
CA ALA A 32 1.02 3.04 3.26
C ALA A 32 0.70 1.78 2.45
N GLN A 33 1.66 0.86 2.30
CA GLN A 33 1.46 -0.44 1.65
C GLN A 33 0.38 -1.27 2.35
N TYR A 34 0.37 -1.26 3.68
CA TYR A 34 -0.64 -2.00 4.43
C TYR A 34 -2.04 -1.40 4.23
N LEU A 35 -2.16 -0.07 4.26
CA LEU A 35 -3.42 0.61 3.92
C LEU A 35 -3.89 0.31 2.50
N ALA A 36 -2.97 0.26 1.52
CA ALA A 36 -3.31 -0.14 0.16
C ALA A 36 -3.82 -1.57 0.06
N SER A 37 -3.15 -2.52 0.75
CA SER A 37 -3.58 -3.92 0.79
C SER A 37 -4.99 -4.11 1.38
N LEU A 38 -5.41 -3.22 2.29
CA LEU A 38 -6.70 -3.31 2.98
C LEU A 38 -7.83 -2.60 2.22
N PHE A 39 -7.57 -1.37 1.74
CA PHE A 39 -8.64 -0.48 1.27
C PHE A 39 -8.72 -0.37 -0.25
N HIS A 40 -7.65 -0.66 -0.98
CA HIS A 40 -7.62 -0.54 -2.44
C HIS A 40 -6.65 -1.54 -3.12
N PRO A 41 -6.76 -2.85 -2.83
CA PRO A 41 -5.78 -3.84 -3.29
C PRO A 41 -5.75 -4.04 -4.81
N GLN A 42 -6.82 -3.65 -5.51
CA GLN A 42 -6.97 -3.83 -6.96
C GLN A 42 -6.63 -2.57 -7.77
N THR A 43 -6.38 -1.44 -7.10
CA THR A 43 -6.14 -0.16 -7.80
C THR A 43 -4.63 0.12 -7.92
N PRO A 44 -4.22 0.93 -8.91
CA PRO A 44 -2.85 1.45 -8.97
C PRO A 44 -2.49 2.27 -7.72
N ASN A 45 -1.20 2.32 -7.39
CA ASN A 45 -0.65 3.14 -6.32
C ASN A 45 0.87 3.36 -6.52
N ASP A 46 1.43 4.36 -5.85
CA ASP A 46 2.86 4.69 -5.86
C ASP A 46 3.64 3.96 -4.74
N LEU A 47 3.19 2.76 -4.37
CA LEU A 47 3.66 2.04 -3.18
C LEU A 47 4.28 0.68 -3.52
N ALA A 48 4.75 0.51 -4.75
CA ALA A 48 5.44 -0.69 -5.18
C ALA A 48 6.55 -1.11 -4.17
N PRO A 49 6.74 -2.41 -3.95
CA PRO A 49 7.85 -2.93 -3.15
C PRO A 49 9.18 -2.34 -3.60
N ALA A 50 10.11 -2.09 -2.66
CA ALA A 50 11.35 -1.37 -2.94
C ALA A 50 12.25 -2.05 -4.00
N GLY A 51 12.06 -3.35 -4.24
CA GLY A 51 12.74 -4.08 -5.31
C GLY A 51 12.45 -3.54 -6.73
N PHE A 52 11.28 -2.93 -6.94
CA PHE A 52 10.91 -2.31 -8.22
C PHE A 52 11.58 -0.95 -8.47
N ASN A 53 12.30 -0.40 -7.48
CA ASN A 53 13.03 0.86 -7.64
C ASN A 53 14.42 0.66 -8.29
N ARG A 54 14.77 -0.55 -8.70
CA ARG A 54 16.04 -0.87 -9.35
C ARG A 54 15.90 -0.67 -10.87
N ASP A 55 16.98 -0.26 -11.53
CA ASP A 55 17.02 -0.15 -13.00
C ASP A 55 16.74 -1.51 -13.68
N ASP A 56 17.19 -2.60 -13.05
CA ASP A 56 16.92 -3.98 -13.43
C ASP A 56 16.31 -4.73 -12.22
N PRO A 57 14.97 -4.75 -12.08
CA PRO A 57 14.30 -5.45 -10.98
C PRO A 57 14.53 -6.96 -11.05
N ALA A 58 14.85 -7.57 -9.91
CA ALA A 58 15.02 -9.02 -9.85
C ALA A 58 13.71 -9.77 -10.16
N ASP A 59 13.84 -10.98 -10.72
CA ASP A 59 12.71 -11.88 -10.90
C ASP A 59 12.07 -12.25 -9.54
N GLY A 60 10.77 -12.58 -9.59
CA GLY A 60 10.03 -13.09 -8.42
C GLY A 60 9.60 -12.02 -7.40
N LEU A 61 9.73 -10.73 -7.73
CA LEU A 61 9.14 -9.67 -6.90
C LEU A 61 7.62 -9.84 -6.79
N PRO A 62 7.04 -9.55 -5.62
CA PRO A 62 5.61 -9.76 -5.40
C PRO A 62 4.79 -8.79 -6.27
N ALA A 63 3.79 -9.35 -6.97
CA ALA A 63 2.88 -8.59 -7.82
C ALA A 63 1.56 -8.27 -7.09
N SER A 64 0.85 -7.26 -7.57
CA SER A 64 -0.47 -6.92 -7.07
C SER A 64 -1.49 -8.05 -7.31
N PRO A 65 -2.48 -8.22 -6.42
CA PRO A 65 -2.63 -7.52 -5.13
C PRO A 65 -1.63 -8.03 -4.09
N LEU A 66 -1.03 -7.11 -3.33
CA LEU A 66 -0.24 -7.48 -2.16
C LEU A 66 -1.22 -7.81 -1.02
N PRO A 67 -1.27 -9.07 -0.53
CA PRO A 67 -2.18 -9.43 0.55
C PRO A 67 -1.75 -8.75 1.86
N PRO A 68 -2.69 -8.43 2.78
CA PRO A 68 -2.34 -7.89 4.08
C PRO A 68 -1.37 -8.81 4.85
N ALA A 69 -0.19 -8.29 5.22
CA ALA A 69 0.85 -9.02 5.94
C ALA A 69 1.27 -8.22 7.18
N PRO A 70 0.55 -8.32 8.32
CA PRO A 70 0.88 -7.56 9.52
C PRO A 70 2.16 -8.06 10.19
N ASP A 71 3.00 -7.13 10.63
CA ASP A 71 4.11 -7.44 11.54
C ASP A 71 3.60 -7.75 12.95
N ALA A 72 4.33 -8.61 13.68
CA ALA A 72 4.05 -8.90 15.08
C ALA A 72 4.17 -7.65 15.96
N THR A 73 4.97 -6.66 15.56
CA THR A 73 5.10 -5.38 16.27
C THR A 73 4.87 -4.19 15.34
N GLY A 74 4.02 -3.27 15.80
CA GLY A 74 3.76 -2.00 15.13
C GLY A 74 2.68 -2.08 14.05
N PHE A 75 2.67 -1.08 13.17
CA PHE A 75 1.74 -0.96 12.05
C PHE A 75 2.59 -0.86 10.79
N ARG A 76 2.79 -1.97 10.09
CA ARG A 76 3.48 -2.02 8.79
C ARG A 76 3.18 -3.33 8.07
N TRP A 77 3.25 -3.27 6.75
CA TRP A 77 3.27 -4.43 5.88
C TRP A 77 4.63 -5.15 5.97
N LEU A 78 4.60 -6.47 6.09
CA LEU A 78 5.79 -7.32 6.14
C LEU A 78 6.23 -7.64 4.71
N GLY A 79 7.35 -7.02 4.31
CA GLY A 79 7.96 -7.17 2.99
C GLY A 79 9.46 -7.08 3.08
#